data_AF-A0A6J8BC89-F1
#
_entry.id   AF-A0A6J8BC89-F1
#
_cell.length_a   1.000
_cell.length_b   1.000
_cell.length_c   1.000
_cell.angle_alpha   90.00
_cell.angle_beta   90.00
_cell.angle_gamma   90.00
#
_symmetry.space_group_name_H-M   'P 1'
#
loop_
_entity.id
_entity.type
_entity.pdbx_description
1 polymer ?
#
loop_
_entity_poly.entity_id
_entity_poly.type
_entity_poly.pdbx_seq_one_letter_code
_entity_poly.pdbx_strand_id
1 'polypeptide(L)'
;MSDCQDLGACDALLFPKMSDCQDLGACGALLFPKMSDCQDLCACGALLYLKMSDCQDLCACGALLYLKMSDCQDLGACGALLFPKMSDCKDLGACGALLFPKMSDCQDLGACGALLYLKMSDCQDLGACGALLFPKMSDCHDLGACGALLFPKMSDCNDLGACGALLFPKMSDCHDLGACGALMFPKMSDCKDLGACGALLFPKMSDCKDLGACGALLFLKMSDCQDLGACGALLFPKMSDCKDLGACVRCIIVSQDE
;
A
#
# COMPACT_ATOMS: atom_id res chain seq x y z
N MET A 1 37.50 8.99 11.64
CA MET A 1 36.68 8.16 10.74
C MET A 1 37.12 8.46 9.31
N SER A 2 36.73 7.64 8.36
CA SER A 2 37.05 7.88 6.95
C SER A 2 35.78 8.37 6.26
N ASP A 3 35.95 9.40 5.45
CA ASP A 3 34.91 10.00 4.62
C ASP A 3 35.26 9.73 3.16
N CYS A 4 34.24 9.67 2.31
CA CYS A 4 34.37 9.36 0.90
C CYS A 4 33.65 10.42 0.08
N GLN A 5 34.33 10.96 -0.93
CA GLN A 5 33.82 12.00 -1.83
C GLN A 5 34.30 11.72 -3.26
N ASP A 6 33.49 12.12 -4.24
CA ASP A 6 33.82 12.15 -5.68
C ASP A 6 34.32 10.82 -6.25
N LEU A 7 33.63 9.73 -5.94
CA LEU A 7 34.02 8.41 -6.44
C LEU A 7 33.33 8.12 -7.77
N GLY A 8 34.13 7.96 -8.83
CA GLY A 8 33.62 7.65 -10.17
C GLY A 8 33.12 6.22 -10.32
N ALA A 9 33.21 5.69 -11.55
CA ALA A 9 32.72 4.34 -11.83
C ALA A 9 33.58 3.26 -11.16
N CYS A 10 32.93 2.28 -10.51
CA CYS A 10 33.61 1.20 -9.82
C CYS A 10 32.94 -0.17 -10.05
N ASP A 11 33.71 -1.26 -9.94
CA ASP A 11 33.15 -2.60 -10.13
C ASP A 11 32.63 -3.16 -8.79
N ALA A 12 33.47 -3.16 -7.75
CA ALA A 12 33.05 -3.47 -6.38
C ALA A 12 33.89 -2.70 -5.36
N LEU A 13 33.25 -2.13 -4.33
CA LEU A 13 33.94 -1.52 -3.19
C LEU A 13 33.40 -2.04 -1.85
N LEU A 14 34.32 -2.17 -0.90
CA LEU A 14 34.04 -2.50 0.48
C LEU A 14 34.61 -1.41 1.38
N PHE A 15 33.74 -0.80 2.17
CA PHE A 15 34.10 0.23 3.14
C PHE A 15 33.73 -0.26 4.54
N PRO A 16 34.68 -0.87 5.29
CA PRO A 16 34.37 -1.54 6.56
C PRO A 16 33.78 -0.61 7.64
N LYS A 17 34.22 0.66 7.64
CA LYS A 17 33.71 1.72 8.52
C LYS A 17 33.89 3.07 7.82
N MET A 18 32.80 3.79 7.59
CA MET A 18 32.83 5.20 7.25
C MET A 18 31.85 5.97 8.12
N SER A 19 32.10 7.28 8.25
CA SER A 19 31.07 8.17 8.78
C SER A 19 30.15 8.54 7.63
N ASP A 20 30.72 9.22 6.64
CA ASP A 20 29.95 9.92 5.62
C ASP A 20 30.44 9.53 4.22
N CYS A 21 29.52 9.46 3.26
CA CYS A 21 29.80 9.23 1.86
C CYS A 21 28.96 10.16 1.00
N GLN A 22 29.62 10.89 0.10
CA GLN A 22 29.00 11.84 -0.81
C GLN A 22 29.47 11.58 -2.24
N ASP A 23 28.63 11.94 -3.22
CA ASP A 23 28.97 11.97 -4.64
C ASP A 23 29.56 10.65 -5.16
N LEU A 24 28.83 9.56 -4.96
CA LEU A 24 29.24 8.27 -5.51
C LEU A 24 28.57 8.03 -6.87
N GLY A 25 29.39 7.86 -7.89
CA GLY A 25 28.97 7.49 -9.23
C GLY A 25 28.65 6.00 -9.37
N ALA A 26 28.63 5.56 -10.64
CA ALA A 26 28.10 4.26 -11.00
C ALA A 26 28.96 3.09 -10.47
N CYS A 27 28.39 2.24 -9.62
CA CYS A 27 29.12 1.14 -9.00
C CYS A 27 28.42 -0.21 -9.17
N GLY A 28 29.17 -1.26 -9.53
CA GLY A 28 28.60 -2.61 -9.67
C GLY A 28 28.08 -3.16 -8.34
N ALA A 29 28.94 -3.19 -7.31
CA ALA A 29 28.57 -3.63 -5.97
C ALA A 29 29.21 -2.78 -4.86
N LEU A 30 28.43 -2.46 -3.83
CA LEU A 30 28.89 -1.66 -2.70
C LEU A 30 28.47 -2.33 -1.39
N LEU A 31 29.44 -2.48 -0.49
CA LEU A 31 29.22 -3.03 0.83
C LEU A 31 29.73 -2.09 1.92
N PHE A 32 28.81 -1.68 2.78
CA PHE A 32 29.06 -0.81 3.91
C PHE A 32 28.54 -1.48 5.20
N PRO A 33 29.41 -2.16 5.97
CA PRO A 33 29.03 -2.76 7.24
C PRO A 33 28.57 -1.74 8.27
N LYS A 34 29.11 -0.51 8.24
CA LYS A 34 28.69 0.56 9.13
C LYS A 34 28.96 1.92 8.47
N MET A 35 27.90 2.69 8.32
CA MET A 35 27.90 4.08 7.85
C MET A 35 26.98 4.89 8.77
N SER A 36 27.24 6.17 8.95
CA SER A 36 26.25 7.08 9.54
C SER A 36 25.33 7.55 8.43
N ASP A 37 25.91 8.29 7.48
CA ASP A 37 25.17 9.11 6.54
C ASP A 37 25.67 8.87 5.10
N CYS A 38 24.75 8.86 4.15
CA CYS A 38 25.04 8.75 2.72
C CYS A 38 24.20 9.75 1.93
N GLN A 39 24.85 10.48 1.02
CA GLN A 39 24.22 11.48 0.14
C GLN A 39 24.68 11.26 -1.31
N ASP A 40 23.82 11.60 -2.26
CA ASP A 40 24.12 11.66 -3.69
C ASP A 40 24.76 10.38 -4.26
N LEU A 41 24.01 9.27 -4.17
CA LEU A 41 24.45 8.00 -4.71
C LEU A 41 23.79 7.70 -6.06
N CYS A 42 24.58 7.69 -7.11
CA CYS A 42 24.12 7.54 -8.48
C CYS A 42 24.43 6.15 -9.05
N ALA A 43 23.38 5.37 -9.29
CA ALA A 43 23.41 4.10 -10.05
C ALA A 43 24.31 2.98 -9.46
N CYS A 44 23.73 2.14 -8.61
CA CYS A 44 24.42 0.94 -8.11
C CYS A 44 23.78 -0.37 -8.62
N GLY A 45 24.58 -1.38 -8.95
CA GLY A 45 24.06 -2.71 -9.31
C GLY A 45 23.49 -3.42 -8.07
N ALA A 46 24.30 -3.52 -7.03
CA ALA A 46 23.89 -4.05 -5.72
C ALA A 46 24.49 -3.21 -4.59
N LEU A 47 23.67 -2.89 -3.60
CA LEU A 47 24.08 -2.07 -2.46
C LEU A 47 23.62 -2.74 -1.16
N LEU A 48 24.57 -3.03 -0.29
CA LEU A 48 24.34 -3.71 0.98
C LEU A 48 24.88 -2.87 2.14
N TYR A 49 23.97 -2.51 3.04
CA TYR A 49 24.28 -1.86 4.30
C TYR A 49 23.79 -2.69 5.48
N LEU A 50 24.66 -2.92 6.45
CA LEU A 50 24.25 -3.62 7.67
C LEU A 50 23.68 -2.64 8.71
N LYS A 51 24.19 -1.40 8.75
CA LYS A 51 23.70 -0.35 9.64
C LYS A 51 24.00 1.02 9.05
N MET A 52 22.95 1.80 8.87
CA MET A 52 22.97 3.21 8.49
C MET A 52 22.03 3.98 9.41
N SER A 53 22.32 5.25 9.68
CA SER A 53 21.33 6.15 10.28
C SER A 53 20.44 6.67 9.15
N ASP A 54 21.03 7.43 8.23
CA ASP A 54 20.31 8.27 7.28
C ASP A 54 20.84 8.09 5.85
N CYS A 55 19.93 8.00 4.88
CA CYS A 55 20.22 7.97 3.44
C CYS A 55 19.44 9.07 2.73
N GLN A 56 20.11 9.85 1.87
CA GLN A 56 19.49 10.87 1.04
C GLN A 56 19.93 10.71 -0.43
N ASP A 57 19.04 11.03 -1.36
CA ASP A 57 19.31 11.17 -2.79
C ASP A 57 19.96 9.93 -3.45
N LEU A 58 19.28 8.78 -3.40
CA LEU A 58 19.72 7.55 -4.06
C LEU A 58 18.98 7.35 -5.38
N CYS A 59 19.58 7.70 -6.51
CA CYS A 59 18.87 7.84 -7.79
C CYS A 59 18.44 6.51 -8.44
N ALA A 60 19.32 5.50 -8.44
CA ALA A 60 19.02 4.22 -9.08
C ALA A 60 19.77 3.04 -8.47
N CYS A 61 19.08 1.93 -8.25
CA CYS A 61 19.69 0.71 -7.74
C CYS A 61 19.12 -0.58 -8.36
N GLY A 62 19.96 -1.57 -8.67
CA GLY A 62 19.49 -2.88 -9.10
C GLY A 62 18.87 -3.64 -7.93
N ALA A 63 19.64 -3.79 -6.85
CA ALA A 63 19.19 -4.37 -5.60
C ALA A 63 19.75 -3.62 -4.39
N LEU A 64 18.90 -3.39 -3.40
CA LEU A 64 19.26 -2.71 -2.16
C LEU A 64 18.83 -3.54 -0.96
N LEU A 65 19.76 -3.73 -0.02
CA LEU A 65 19.49 -4.39 1.23
C LEU A 65 20.05 -3.55 2.39
N TYR A 66 19.16 -3.12 3.27
CA TYR A 66 19.49 -2.41 4.50
C TYR A 66 18.97 -3.18 5.70
N LEU A 67 19.85 -3.82 6.48
CA LEU A 67 19.40 -4.58 7.66
C LEU A 67 18.79 -3.70 8.75
N LYS A 68 19.29 -2.47 8.89
CA LYS A 68 18.78 -1.47 9.83
C LYS A 68 19.08 -0.06 9.32
N MET A 69 18.02 0.71 9.12
CA MET A 69 18.06 2.15 8.83
C MET A 69 17.13 2.86 9.81
N SER A 70 17.46 4.11 10.17
CA SER A 70 16.48 4.98 10.81
C SER A 70 15.58 5.57 9.73
N ASP A 71 16.18 6.41 8.87
CA ASP A 71 15.44 7.28 7.96
C ASP A 71 16.02 7.20 6.53
N CYS A 72 15.13 7.17 5.53
CA CYS A 72 15.49 7.30 4.11
C CYS A 72 14.69 8.43 3.48
N GLN A 73 15.36 9.26 2.67
CA GLN A 73 14.75 10.33 1.90
C GLN A 73 15.19 10.23 0.43
N ASP A 74 14.29 10.56 -0.48
CA ASP A 74 14.56 10.70 -1.91
C ASP A 74 15.23 9.45 -2.52
N LEU A 75 14.57 8.31 -2.35
CA LEU A 75 15.02 7.05 -2.95
C LEU A 75 14.39 6.91 -4.33
N GLY A 76 15.18 7.01 -5.39
CA GLY A 76 14.74 6.90 -6.78
C GLY A 76 14.39 5.48 -7.23
N ALA A 77 14.74 5.13 -8.47
CA ALA A 77 14.26 3.90 -9.10
C ALA A 77 15.06 2.67 -8.67
N CYS A 78 14.40 1.65 -8.14
CA CYS A 78 15.07 0.44 -7.66
C CYS A 78 14.44 -0.87 -8.15
N GLY A 79 15.28 -1.83 -8.55
CA GLY A 79 14.80 -3.15 -8.98
C GLY A 79 14.19 -3.94 -7.83
N ALA A 80 14.95 -4.11 -6.74
CA ALA A 80 14.49 -4.76 -5.53
C ALA A 80 15.01 -4.06 -4.27
N LEU A 81 14.14 -3.88 -3.29
CA LEU A 81 14.40 -3.20 -2.04
C LEU A 81 13.99 -4.08 -0.86
N LEU A 82 14.89 -4.30 0.09
CA LEU A 82 14.61 -5.02 1.33
C LEU A 82 15.15 -4.27 2.55
N PHE A 83 14.24 -3.91 3.45
CA PHE A 83 14.54 -3.22 4.70
C PHE A 83 13.91 -3.96 5.88
N PRO A 84 14.61 -4.90 6.54
CA PRO A 84 14.09 -5.65 7.67
C PRO A 84 13.61 -4.78 8.84
N LYS A 85 14.24 -3.61 9.03
CA LYS A 85 13.86 -2.60 10.01
C LYS A 85 14.19 -1.21 9.48
N MET A 86 13.15 -0.41 9.33
CA MET A 86 13.21 1.01 9.04
C MET A 86 12.24 1.72 9.99
N SER A 87 12.57 2.92 10.45
CA SER A 87 11.59 3.75 11.15
C SER A 87 10.72 4.41 10.09
N ASP A 88 11.35 5.27 9.29
CA ASP A 88 10.65 6.20 8.41
C ASP A 88 11.25 6.17 6.99
N CYS A 89 10.37 6.29 5.99
CA CYS A 89 10.75 6.48 4.59
C CYS A 89 9.95 7.64 4.02
N LYS A 90 10.63 8.56 3.32
CA LYS A 90 10.00 9.66 2.58
C LYS A 90 10.44 9.62 1.14
N ASP A 91 9.51 9.89 0.23
CA ASP A 91 9.77 10.07 -1.19
C ASP A 91 10.49 8.85 -1.81
N LEU A 92 9.79 7.73 -1.83
CA LEU A 92 10.25 6.53 -2.53
C LEU A 92 9.69 6.52 -3.95
N GLY A 93 10.55 6.60 -4.95
CA GLY A 93 10.23 6.48 -6.36
C GLY A 93 9.84 5.06 -6.80
N ALA A 94 10.15 4.74 -8.05
CA ALA A 94 9.65 3.51 -8.66
C ALA A 94 10.40 2.25 -8.16
N CYS A 95 9.68 1.23 -7.68
CA CYS A 95 10.24 -0.06 -7.28
C CYS A 95 9.72 -1.26 -8.10
N GLY A 96 10.60 -2.20 -8.44
CA GLY A 96 10.16 -3.50 -8.97
C GLY A 96 9.51 -4.35 -7.87
N ALA A 97 10.23 -4.54 -6.78
CA ALA A 97 9.75 -5.23 -5.59
C ALA A 97 10.25 -4.58 -4.31
N LEU A 98 9.37 -4.48 -3.31
CA LEU A 98 9.66 -3.84 -2.03
C LEU A 98 9.17 -4.69 -0.87
N LEU A 99 10.05 -4.97 0.08
CA LEU A 99 9.76 -5.78 1.26
C LEU A 99 10.22 -5.08 2.55
N PHE A 100 9.24 -4.81 3.42
CA PHE A 100 9.42 -4.21 4.73
C PHE A 100 8.79 -5.08 5.82
N PRO A 101 9.58 -5.93 6.49
CA PRO A 101 9.09 -6.69 7.64
C PRO A 101 8.59 -5.81 8.80
N LYS A 102 9.23 -4.65 9.03
CA LYS A 102 8.81 -3.67 10.04
C LYS A 102 9.17 -2.26 9.58
N MET A 103 8.15 -1.44 9.44
CA MET A 103 8.23 -0.01 9.24
C MET A 103 7.26 0.67 10.20
N SER A 104 7.59 1.85 10.70
CA SER A 104 6.62 2.67 11.42
C SER A 104 5.76 3.37 10.39
N ASP A 105 6.40 4.26 9.61
CA ASP A 105 5.71 5.22 8.75
C ASP A 105 6.35 5.27 7.36
N CYS A 106 5.51 5.46 6.33
CA CYS A 106 5.93 5.72 4.95
C CYS A 106 5.14 6.92 4.42
N GLN A 107 5.86 7.88 3.84
CA GLN A 107 5.29 9.03 3.16
C GLN A 107 5.73 9.00 1.70
N ASP A 108 4.79 9.22 0.78
CA ASP A 108 5.04 9.40 -0.65
C ASP A 108 5.78 8.20 -1.28
N LEU A 109 5.07 7.09 -1.41
CA LEU A 109 5.57 5.93 -2.15
C LEU A 109 4.99 5.94 -3.57
N GLY A 110 5.85 6.08 -4.57
CA GLY A 110 5.52 6.06 -5.98
C GLY A 110 5.12 4.68 -6.51
N ALA A 111 5.47 4.41 -7.77
CA ALA A 111 4.98 3.21 -8.45
C ALA A 111 5.74 1.95 -8.00
N CYS A 112 5.03 0.88 -7.61
CA CYS A 112 5.67 -0.41 -7.29
C CYS A 112 5.07 -1.60 -8.03
N GLY A 113 5.93 -2.52 -8.49
CA GLY A 113 5.47 -3.78 -9.08
C GLY A 113 4.82 -4.69 -8.02
N ALA A 114 5.53 -4.94 -6.92
CA ALA A 114 5.05 -5.73 -5.80
C ALA A 114 5.50 -5.14 -4.46
N LEU A 115 4.56 -5.02 -3.53
CA LEU A 115 4.75 -4.38 -2.24
C LEU A 115 4.30 -5.30 -1.11
N LEU A 116 5.20 -5.60 -0.17
CA LEU A 116 4.89 -6.40 1.01
C LEU A 116 5.41 -5.74 2.29
N TYR A 117 4.47 -5.37 3.16
CA TYR A 117 4.75 -4.86 4.50
C TYR A 117 4.16 -5.79 5.54
N LEU A 118 4.98 -6.42 6.39
CA LEU A 118 4.43 -7.34 7.39
C LEU A 118 3.78 -6.63 8.59
N LYS A 119 4.30 -5.44 8.93
CA LYS A 119 3.74 -4.57 9.95
C LYS A 119 4.10 -3.12 9.63
N MET A 120 3.08 -2.31 9.45
CA MET A 120 3.15 -0.87 9.29
C MET A 120 2.14 -0.23 10.24
N SER A 121 2.48 0.92 10.81
CA SER A 121 1.49 1.72 11.54
C SER A 121 0.66 2.46 10.50
N ASP A 122 1.32 3.37 9.78
CA ASP A 122 0.66 4.35 8.92
C ASP A 122 1.34 4.44 7.55
N CYS A 123 0.55 4.63 6.49
CA CYS A 123 1.01 4.98 5.15
C CYS A 123 0.25 6.21 4.66
N GLN A 124 0.98 7.17 4.11
CA GLN A 124 0.44 8.35 3.46
C GLN A 124 0.92 8.36 2.01
N ASP A 125 -0.01 8.61 1.09
CA ASP A 125 0.26 8.82 -0.33
C ASP A 125 1.01 7.64 -0.98
N LEU A 126 0.25 6.59 -1.30
CA LEU A 126 0.77 5.45 -2.04
C LEU A 126 0.28 5.49 -3.48
N GLY A 127 1.19 5.67 -4.43
CA GLY A 127 0.95 5.66 -5.86
C GLY A 127 0.58 4.29 -6.43
N ALA A 128 0.85 4.10 -7.73
CA ALA A 128 0.36 2.94 -8.45
C ALA A 128 1.08 1.64 -8.05
N CYS A 129 0.34 0.60 -7.66
CA CYS A 129 0.92 -0.68 -7.28
C CYS A 129 0.35 -1.85 -8.10
N GLY A 130 1.22 -2.77 -8.56
CA GLY A 130 0.78 -3.99 -9.23
C GLY A 130 0.09 -4.96 -8.25
N ALA A 131 0.79 -5.30 -7.18
CA ALA A 131 0.28 -6.13 -6.11
C ALA A 131 0.75 -5.63 -4.74
N LEU A 132 -0.15 -5.66 -3.77
CA LEU A 132 0.09 -5.06 -2.47
C LEU A 132 -0.50 -5.94 -1.35
N LEU A 133 0.30 -6.21 -0.33
CA LEU A 133 -0.07 -7.02 0.83
C LEU A 133 0.43 -6.40 2.14
N PHE A 134 -0.52 -6.07 3.02
CA PHE A 134 -0.26 -5.62 4.39
C PHE A 134 -1.02 -6.51 5.39
N PRO A 135 -0.38 -7.53 6.00
CA PRO A 135 -1.01 -8.38 7.00
C PRO A 135 -1.58 -7.63 8.20
N LYS A 136 -0.96 -6.49 8.56
CA LYS A 136 -1.36 -5.59 9.63
C LYS A 136 -0.99 -4.16 9.27
N MET A 137 -2.00 -3.33 9.12
CA MET A 137 -1.91 -1.87 9.02
C MET A 137 -2.94 -1.28 9.97
N SER A 138 -2.62 -0.15 10.61
CA SER A 138 -3.63 0.60 11.33
C SER A 138 -4.43 1.39 10.30
N ASP A 139 -3.75 2.34 9.66
CA ASP A 139 -4.39 3.36 8.83
C ASP A 139 -3.64 3.53 7.48
N CYS A 140 -4.40 3.80 6.42
CA CYS A 140 -3.88 4.24 5.12
C CYS A 140 -4.66 5.45 4.65
N HIS A 141 -3.93 6.46 4.19
CA HIS A 141 -4.47 7.65 3.57
C HIS A 141 -3.95 7.73 2.15
N ASP A 142 -4.84 7.99 1.20
CA ASP A 142 -4.52 8.26 -0.20
C ASP A 142 -3.75 7.11 -0.88
N LEU A 143 -4.50 6.07 -1.24
CA LEU A 143 -3.97 4.95 -2.01
C LEU A 143 -4.44 5.05 -3.47
N GLY A 144 -3.51 5.22 -4.38
CA GLY A 144 -3.73 5.30 -5.82
C GLY A 144 -4.10 3.96 -6.45
N ALA A 145 -3.86 3.86 -7.76
CA ALA A 145 -4.33 2.72 -8.53
C ALA A 145 -3.61 1.41 -8.19
N CYS A 146 -4.37 0.35 -7.86
CA CYS A 146 -3.81 -0.94 -7.51
C CYS A 146 -4.34 -2.08 -8.38
N GLY A 147 -3.47 -3.01 -8.81
CA GLY A 147 -3.90 -4.22 -9.51
C GLY A 147 -4.61 -5.19 -8.57
N ALA A 148 -3.92 -5.59 -7.50
CA ALA A 148 -4.45 -6.46 -6.46
C ALA A 148 -4.00 -6.01 -5.07
N LEU A 149 -4.92 -6.04 -4.12
CA LEU A 149 -4.72 -5.51 -2.79
C LEU A 149 -5.32 -6.45 -1.73
N LEU A 150 -4.54 -6.74 -0.69
CA LEU A 150 -4.97 -7.58 0.43
C LEU A 150 -4.51 -6.99 1.77
N PHE A 151 -5.48 -6.62 2.61
CA PHE A 151 -5.25 -6.26 4.02
C PHE A 151 -6.05 -7.19 4.94
N PRO A 152 -5.43 -8.26 5.47
CA PRO A 152 -6.05 -9.17 6.43
C PRO A 152 -6.64 -8.49 7.67
N LYS A 153 -6.02 -7.39 8.12
CA LYS A 153 -6.47 -6.56 9.23
C LYS A 153 -6.08 -5.11 8.96
N MET A 154 -7.09 -4.27 8.85
CA MET A 154 -6.98 -2.82 8.78
C MET A 154 -8.03 -2.22 9.72
N SER A 155 -7.71 -1.10 10.35
CA SER A 155 -8.72 -0.33 11.07
C SER A 155 -9.48 0.50 10.05
N ASP A 156 -8.78 1.46 9.43
CA ASP A 156 -9.39 2.51 8.63
C ASP A 156 -8.61 2.70 7.31
N CYS A 157 -9.34 2.95 6.22
CA CYS A 157 -8.78 3.40 4.94
C CYS A 157 -9.57 4.61 4.46
N ASN A 158 -8.86 5.66 4.10
CA ASN A 158 -9.41 6.88 3.53
C ASN A 158 -8.82 7.07 2.14
N ASP A 159 -9.66 7.43 1.17
CA ASP A 159 -9.29 7.77 -0.20
C ASP A 159 -8.50 6.66 -0.90
N LEU A 160 -9.22 5.64 -1.38
CA LEU A 160 -8.63 4.56 -2.15
C LEU A 160 -9.12 4.60 -3.58
N GLY A 161 -8.21 4.91 -4.51
CA GLY A 161 -8.44 4.98 -5.94
C GLY A 161 -8.77 3.65 -6.61
N ALA A 162 -8.52 3.60 -7.93
CA ALA A 162 -9.00 2.49 -8.75
C ALA A 162 -8.29 1.16 -8.45
N CYS A 163 -9.06 0.10 -8.19
CA CYS A 163 -8.52 -1.21 -7.83
C CYS A 163 -9.02 -2.33 -8.76
N GLY A 164 -8.14 -3.23 -9.20
CA GLY A 164 -8.55 -4.43 -9.94
C GLY A 164 -9.29 -5.42 -9.03
N ALA A 165 -8.64 -5.84 -7.95
CA ALA A 165 -9.21 -6.73 -6.96
C ALA A 165 -8.77 -6.34 -5.54
N LEU A 166 -9.71 -6.41 -4.60
CA LEU A 166 -9.48 -5.96 -3.23
C LEU A 166 -10.18 -6.88 -2.23
N LEU A 167 -9.44 -7.23 -1.18
CA LEU A 167 -9.91 -8.11 -0.11
C LEU A 167 -9.49 -7.58 1.26
N PHE A 168 -10.47 -7.24 2.09
CA PHE A 168 -10.29 -6.92 3.51
C PHE A 168 -11.09 -7.89 4.39
N PRO A 169 -10.47 -8.99 4.87
CA PRO A 169 -11.11 -9.94 5.77
C PRO A 169 -11.72 -9.31 7.04
N LYS A 170 -11.10 -8.25 7.54
CA LYS A 170 -11.54 -7.46 8.68
C LYS A 170 -11.14 -6.00 8.48
N MET A 171 -12.14 -5.15 8.39
CA MET A 171 -12.02 -3.70 8.37
C MET A 171 -13.06 -3.11 9.33
N SER A 172 -12.72 -2.00 9.99
CA SER A 172 -13.74 -1.23 10.70
C SER A 172 -14.44 -0.35 9.69
N ASP A 173 -13.73 0.62 9.13
CA ASP A 173 -14.30 1.70 8.35
C ASP A 173 -13.53 1.91 7.02
N CYS A 174 -14.26 2.25 5.96
CA CYS A 174 -13.68 2.71 4.69
C CYS A 174 -14.44 3.93 4.20
N HIS A 175 -13.70 4.96 3.81
CA HIS A 175 -14.23 6.20 3.24
C HIS A 175 -13.63 6.40 1.85
N ASP A 176 -14.44 6.86 0.91
CA ASP A 176 -14.03 7.28 -0.42
C ASP A 176 -13.26 6.20 -1.21
N LEU A 177 -13.96 5.11 -1.55
CA LEU A 177 -13.41 4.11 -2.45
C LEU A 177 -13.77 4.46 -3.89
N GLY A 178 -12.79 4.58 -4.76
CA GLY A 178 -12.94 4.72 -6.19
C GLY A 178 -13.43 3.44 -6.89
N ALA A 179 -13.21 3.39 -8.20
CA ALA A 179 -13.73 2.30 -9.01
C ALA A 179 -13.02 0.96 -8.74
N CYS A 180 -13.77 -0.12 -8.61
CA CYS A 180 -13.20 -1.44 -8.32
C CYS A 180 -13.68 -2.55 -9.27
N GLY A 181 -12.78 -3.46 -9.67
CA GLY A 181 -13.19 -4.65 -10.43
C GLY A 181 -13.96 -5.65 -9.55
N ALA A 182 -13.35 -6.04 -8.44
CA ALA A 182 -13.95 -6.91 -7.44
C ALA A 182 -13.56 -6.48 -6.01
N LEU A 183 -14.56 -6.46 -5.12
CA LEU A 183 -14.42 -6.08 -3.72
C LEU A 183 -14.98 -7.19 -2.83
N MET A 184 -14.25 -7.54 -1.77
CA MET A 184 -14.74 -8.49 -0.77
C MET A 184 -14.40 -8.04 0.64
N PHE A 185 -15.45 -7.89 1.45
CA PHE A 185 -15.40 -7.52 2.86
C PHE A 185 -16.16 -8.53 3.72
N PRO A 186 -15.53 -9.64 4.16
CA PRO A 186 -16.15 -10.63 5.02
C PRO A 186 -16.77 -10.06 6.30
N LYS A 187 -16.13 -9.03 6.87
CA LYS A 187 -16.58 -8.30 8.04
C LYS A 187 -16.16 -6.84 7.92
N MET A 188 -17.15 -5.96 7.88
CA MET A 188 -16.99 -4.52 7.89
C MET A 188 -18.02 -3.91 8.84
N SER A 189 -17.67 -2.82 9.51
CA SER A 189 -18.66 -2.04 10.25
C SER A 189 -19.35 -1.11 9.26
N ASP A 190 -18.61 -0.13 8.75
CA ASP A 190 -19.15 1.00 8.01
C ASP A 190 -18.40 1.22 6.69
N CYS A 191 -19.12 1.56 5.63
CA CYS A 191 -18.54 2.06 4.38
C CYS A 191 -19.30 3.28 3.90
N LYS A 192 -18.57 4.32 3.51
CA LYS A 192 -19.12 5.53 2.91
C LYS A 192 -18.46 5.81 1.56
N ASP A 193 -19.23 6.36 0.64
CA ASP A 193 -18.74 6.88 -0.64
C ASP A 193 -17.98 5.82 -1.45
N LEU A 194 -18.67 4.74 -1.78
CA LEU A 194 -18.13 3.64 -2.57
C LEU A 194 -18.49 3.84 -4.03
N GLY A 195 -17.50 4.03 -4.90
CA GLY A 195 -17.64 4.27 -6.32
C GLY A 195 -18.13 3.06 -7.13
N ALA A 196 -17.93 3.12 -8.44
CA ALA A 196 -18.43 2.09 -9.35
C ALA A 196 -17.67 0.77 -9.20
N CYS A 197 -18.39 -0.35 -9.06
CA CYS A 197 -17.76 -1.65 -8.84
C CYS A 197 -18.31 -2.77 -9.72
N GLY A 198 -17.44 -3.64 -10.23
CA GLY A 198 -17.86 -4.80 -11.04
C GLY A 198 -18.61 -5.83 -10.20
N ALA A 199 -18.02 -6.24 -9.08
CA ALA A 199 -18.63 -7.17 -8.12
C ALA A 199 -18.32 -6.77 -6.67
N LEU A 200 -19.33 -6.82 -5.82
CA LEU A 200 -19.27 -6.44 -4.41
C LEU A 200 -19.83 -7.57 -3.53
N LEU A 201 -19.05 -8.01 -2.55
CA LEU A 201 -19.43 -9.07 -1.61
C LEU A 201 -19.20 -8.67 -0.15
N PHE A 202 -20.30 -8.55 0.59
CA PHE A 202 -20.33 -8.23 2.02
C PHE A 202 -21.14 -9.28 2.80
N PRO A 203 -20.50 -10.34 3.31
CA PRO A 203 -21.15 -11.33 4.16
C PRO A 203 -21.74 -10.73 5.44
N LYS A 204 -21.06 -9.74 6.05
CA LYS A 204 -21.53 -9.03 7.23
C LYS A 204 -21.08 -7.58 7.18
N MET A 205 -22.06 -6.69 7.19
CA MET A 205 -21.87 -5.24 7.27
C MET A 205 -22.87 -4.67 8.27
N SER A 206 -22.53 -3.59 8.95
CA SER A 206 -23.52 -2.83 9.72
C SER A 206 -24.19 -1.85 8.77
N ASP A 207 -23.42 -0.88 8.27
CA ASP A 207 -23.95 0.29 7.57
C ASP A 207 -23.19 0.53 6.25
N CYS A 208 -23.92 0.92 5.21
CA CYS A 208 -23.35 1.38 3.95
C CYS A 208 -24.09 2.62 3.44
N LYS A 209 -23.34 3.66 3.08
CA LYS A 209 -23.87 4.93 2.56
C LYS A 209 -23.19 5.28 1.24
N ASP A 210 -23.96 5.86 0.33
CA ASP A 210 -23.47 6.43 -0.93
C ASP A 210 -22.71 5.38 -1.76
N LEU A 211 -23.41 4.32 -2.13
CA LEU A 211 -22.87 3.26 -2.98
C LEU A 211 -23.21 3.57 -4.45
N GLY A 212 -22.20 3.79 -5.28
CA GLY A 212 -22.30 3.98 -6.71
C GLY A 212 -22.78 2.75 -7.49
N ALA A 213 -22.63 2.81 -8.81
CA ALA A 213 -23.14 1.77 -9.69
C ALA A 213 -22.39 0.44 -9.52
N CYS A 214 -23.11 -0.68 -9.47
CA CYS A 214 -22.49 -1.99 -9.32
C CYS A 214 -22.98 -3.04 -10.34
N GLY A 215 -22.08 -3.87 -10.86
CA GLY A 215 -22.46 -4.98 -11.75
C GLY A 215 -23.23 -6.05 -10.99
N ALA A 216 -22.65 -6.54 -9.89
CA ALA A 216 -23.29 -7.48 -8.98
C ALA A 216 -23.01 -7.11 -7.51
N LEU A 217 -24.04 -7.19 -6.68
CA LEU A 217 -23.99 -6.81 -5.28
C LEU A 217 -24.64 -7.89 -4.42
N LEU A 218 -23.85 -8.41 -3.47
CA LEU A 218 -24.28 -9.44 -2.52
C LEU A 218 -23.98 -9.01 -1.10
N PHE A 219 -25.05 -8.81 -0.32
CA PHE A 219 -24.99 -8.60 1.12
C PHE A 219 -25.72 -9.75 1.82
N LEU A 220 -25.03 -10.55 2.63
CA LEU A 220 -25.70 -11.67 3.33
C LEU A 220 -26.39 -11.21 4.62
N LYS A 221 -25.83 -10.20 5.28
CA LYS A 221 -26.38 -9.58 6.48
C LYS A 221 -25.95 -8.11 6.54
N MET A 222 -26.93 -7.22 6.58
CA MET A 222 -26.76 -5.78 6.68
C MET A 222 -27.81 -5.21 7.64
N SER A 223 -27.45 -4.19 8.43
CA SER A 223 -28.44 -3.45 9.22
C SER A 223 -29.08 -2.41 8.32
N ASP A 224 -28.29 -1.42 7.89
CA ASP A 224 -28.78 -0.24 7.20
C ASP A 224 -28.03 0.01 5.88
N CYS A 225 -28.76 0.46 4.85
CA CYS A 225 -28.21 0.93 3.59
C CYS A 225 -28.89 2.24 3.17
N GLN A 226 -28.12 3.20 2.70
CA GLN A 226 -28.61 4.48 2.20
C GLN A 226 -27.94 4.83 0.87
N ASP A 227 -28.70 5.42 -0.05
CA ASP A 227 -28.20 5.98 -1.32
C ASP A 227 -27.46 4.93 -2.16
N LEU A 228 -28.18 3.87 -2.53
CA LEU A 228 -27.66 2.80 -3.37
C LEU A 228 -27.94 3.09 -4.85
N GLY A 229 -26.89 3.22 -5.65
CA GLY A 229 -26.93 3.48 -7.07
C GLY A 229 -27.45 2.30 -7.90
N ALA A 230 -27.35 2.44 -9.22
CA ALA A 230 -27.88 1.44 -10.14
C ALA A 230 -27.11 0.10 -10.05
N CYS A 231 -27.83 -1.02 -10.19
CA CYS A 231 -27.20 -2.34 -10.11
C CYS A 231 -27.65 -3.33 -11.19
N GLY A 232 -26.72 -4.18 -11.64
CA GLY A 232 -27.06 -5.28 -12.55
C GLY A 232 -27.78 -6.43 -11.83
N ALA A 233 -27.27 -6.83 -10.67
CA ALA A 233 -27.87 -7.85 -9.82
C ALA A 233 -27.69 -7.52 -8.34
N LEU A 234 -28.74 -7.74 -7.56
CA LEU A 234 -28.80 -7.47 -6.13
C LEU A 234 -29.37 -8.66 -5.38
N LEU A 235 -28.67 -9.10 -4.33
CA LEU A 235 -29.15 -10.15 -3.44
C LEU A 235 -28.96 -9.72 -1.97
N PHE A 236 -30.08 -9.62 -1.26
CA PHE A 236 -30.19 -9.27 0.16
C PHE A 236 -31.00 -10.34 0.91
N PRO A 237 -30.39 -11.39 1.48
CA PRO A 237 -31.12 -12.40 2.22
C PRO A 237 -31.56 -11.97 3.62
N LYS A 238 -30.91 -10.96 4.21
CA LYS A 238 -31.22 -10.42 5.55
C LYS A 238 -30.81 -8.95 5.65
N MET A 239 -31.81 -8.07 5.74
CA MET A 239 -31.63 -6.62 5.84
C MET A 239 -32.70 -6.03 6.77
N SER A 240 -32.33 -4.99 7.54
CA SER A 240 -33.27 -4.28 8.42
C SER A 240 -33.88 -3.06 7.73
N ASP A 241 -33.07 -2.19 7.12
CA ASP A 241 -33.55 -1.00 6.40
C ASP A 241 -32.72 -0.71 5.14
N CYS A 242 -33.37 -0.17 4.11
CA CYS A 242 -32.72 0.34 2.90
C CYS A 242 -33.49 1.52 2.33
N LYS A 243 -32.82 2.66 2.20
CA LYS A 243 -33.36 3.89 1.64
C LYS A 243 -32.68 4.25 0.33
N ASP A 244 -33.45 4.87 -0.57
CA ASP A 244 -32.96 5.44 -1.83
C ASP A 244 -32.24 4.42 -2.73
N LEU A 245 -32.96 3.33 -3.05
CA LEU A 245 -32.50 2.30 -3.98
C LEU A 245 -32.71 2.73 -5.43
N GLY A 246 -31.61 2.83 -6.17
CA GLY A 246 -31.56 3.08 -7.59
C GLY A 246 -32.08 1.91 -8.44
N ALA A 247 -32.06 2.09 -9.76
CA ALA A 247 -32.58 1.09 -10.68
C ALA A 247 -31.75 -0.19 -10.65
N CYS A 248 -32.41 -1.33 -10.49
CA CYS A 248 -31.75 -2.64 -10.49
C CYS A 248 -32.42 -3.60 -11.47
N VAL A 249 -31.61 -4.26 -12.31
CA VAL A 249 -32.13 -5.18 -13.34
C VAL A 249 -32.68 -6.46 -12.72
N ARG A 250 -32.05 -6.95 -11.64
CA ARG A 250 -32.51 -8.14 -10.91
C ARG A 250 -32.30 -7.99 -9.40
N CYS A 251 -33.39 -7.93 -8.65
CA CYS A 251 -33.37 -7.84 -7.18
C CYS A 251 -34.00 -9.06 -6.52
N ILE A 252 -33.34 -9.59 -5.49
CA ILE A 252 -33.89 -10.58 -4.58
C ILE A 252 -33.65 -10.08 -3.16
N ILE A 253 -34.73 -9.70 -2.47
CA ILE A 253 -34.71 -9.25 -1.07
C ILE A 253 -35.55 -10.23 -0.25
N VAL A 254 -34.97 -10.76 0.82
CA VAL A 254 -35.67 -11.62 1.79
C VAL A 254 -35.63 -10.88 3.13
N SER A 255 -36.72 -10.20 3.47
CA SER A 255 -36.89 -9.58 4.79
C SER A 255 -37.20 -10.68 5.82
N GLN A 256 -36.58 -10.61 7.00
CA GLN A 256 -37.06 -11.38 8.15
C GLN A 256 -38.16 -10.55 8.82
N ASP A 257 -39.42 -10.81 8.48
CA ASP A 257 -40.54 -10.40 9.34
C ASP A 257 -40.55 -11.30 10.57
N GLU A 258 -39.89 -10.89 11.67
CA GLU A 258 -40.18 -11.31 13.06
C GLU A 258 -39.79 -10.22 14.07
#